data_AF-A5L0E9-F1
#
_entry.id   AF-A5L0E9-F1
#
_cell.length_a   1.000
_cell.length_b   1.000
_cell.length_c   1.000
_cell.angle_alpha   90.00
_cell.angle_beta   90.00
_cell.angle_gamma   90.00
#
_symmetry.space_group_name_H-M   'P 1'
#
loop_
_entity.id
_entity.type
_entity.pdbx_description
1 polymer ?
#
loop_
_entity_poly.entity_id
_entity_poly.type
_entity_poly.pdbx_seq_one_letter_code
_entity_poly.pdbx_strand_id
1 'polypeptide(L)'
;MTLILEAKQCGCRLEPACHEVQIDLRTYRRWYQQGEVQADKRPICLRPEPANKLSQEERDAIIEVCNRSEFASLPPTQIVPTCLIE
;
A
#
# COMPACT_ATOMS: atom_id res chain seq x y z
N MET A 1 -18.30 -6.63 13.80
CA MET A 1 -19.56 -6.10 13.24
C MET A 1 -20.80 -6.80 13.76
N THR A 2 -20.69 -8.06 14.19
CA THR A 2 -21.79 -8.84 14.79
C THR A 2 -22.45 -8.14 15.99
N LEU A 3 -21.68 -7.62 16.95
CA LEU A 3 -22.21 -6.92 18.13
C LEU A 3 -22.99 -5.64 17.80
N ILE A 4 -22.55 -4.88 16.78
CA ILE A 4 -23.23 -3.65 16.33
C ILE A 4 -24.55 -4.00 15.63
N LEU A 5 -24.56 -5.08 14.85
CA LEU A 5 -25.77 -5.57 14.19
C LEU A 5 -26.78 -6.11 15.19
N GLU A 6 -26.33 -6.85 16.21
CA GLU A 6 -27.15 -7.36 17.30
C GLU A 6 -27.77 -6.21 18.10
N ALA A 7 -26.98 -5.21 18.51
CA ALA A 7 -27.49 -4.02 19.19
C ALA A 7 -28.56 -3.29 18.34
N LYS A 8 -28.34 -3.20 17.03
CA LYS A 8 -29.33 -2.63 16.10
C LYS A 8 -30.62 -3.47 16.02
N GLN A 9 -30.51 -4.80 16.00
CA GLN A 9 -31.67 -5.71 16.02
C GLN A 9 -32.47 -5.60 17.32
N CYS A 10 -31.80 -5.36 18.44
CA CYS A 10 -32.44 -5.05 19.72
C CYS A 10 -33.05 -3.63 19.80
N GLY A 11 -33.00 -2.84 18.71
CA GLY A 11 -33.64 -1.52 18.62
C GLY A 11 -32.70 -0.33 18.88
N CYS A 12 -31.39 -0.56 19.06
CA CYS A 12 -30.44 0.53 19.22
C CYS A 12 -30.21 1.28 17.90
N ARG A 13 -30.00 2.60 17.98
CA ARG A 13 -29.53 3.39 16.83
C ARG A 13 -28.08 3.01 16.49
N LEU A 14 -27.73 3.10 15.20
CA LEU A 14 -26.42 2.67 14.72
C LEU A 14 -25.26 3.48 15.34
N GLU A 15 -25.44 4.79 15.48
CA GLU A 15 -24.41 5.71 15.99
C GLU A 15 -23.95 5.40 17.43
N PRO A 16 -24.86 5.28 18.43
CA PRO A 16 -24.44 4.87 19.77
C PRO A 16 -23.83 3.46 19.81
N ALA A 17 -24.38 2.50 19.05
CA ALA A 17 -23.80 1.16 18.96
C ALA A 17 -22.37 1.16 18.36
N CYS A 18 -22.09 2.04 17.39
CA CYS A 18 -20.74 2.23 16.86
C CYS A 18 -19.80 2.86 17.90
N HIS A 19 -20.28 3.87 18.64
CA HIS A 19 -19.51 4.56 19.66
C HIS A 19 -19.08 3.64 20.81
N GLU A 20 -19.92 2.70 21.25
CA GLU A 20 -19.58 1.70 22.27
C GLU A 20 -18.39 0.82 21.87
N VAL A 21 -18.27 0.50 20.58
CA VAL A 21 -17.15 -0.30 20.04
C VAL A 21 -15.97 0.61 19.63
N GLN A 22 -16.01 1.89 20.02
CA GLN A 22 -14.98 2.90 19.72
C GLN A 22 -14.72 3.07 18.22
N ILE A 23 -15.74 2.88 17.38
CA ILE A 23 -15.66 3.16 15.96
C ILE A 23 -16.61 4.29 15.58
N ASP A 24 -16.14 5.17 14.71
CA ASP A 24 -17.00 6.20 14.16
C ASP A 24 -18.03 5.62 13.16
N LEU A 25 -19.18 6.27 13.05
CA LEU A 25 -20.24 5.89 12.12
C LEU A 25 -19.77 5.84 10.66
N ARG A 26 -18.87 6.76 10.26
CA ARG A 26 -18.27 6.78 8.92
C ARG A 26 -17.39 5.56 8.70
N THR A 27 -16.63 5.15 9.71
CA THR A 27 -15.78 3.95 9.66
C THR A 27 -16.63 2.70 9.51
N TYR A 28 -17.71 2.58 10.28
CA TYR A 28 -18.67 1.48 10.13
C TYR A 28 -19.24 1.41 8.72
N ARG A 29 -19.76 2.52 8.19
CA ARG A 29 -20.35 2.56 6.82
C ARG A 29 -19.32 2.26 5.72
N ARG A 30 -18.05 2.58 5.94
CA ARG A 30 -16.97 2.27 4.99
C ARG A 30 -16.61 0.79 5.02
N TRP A 31 -16.51 0.21 6.21
CA TRP A 31 -16.12 -1.20 6.39
C TRP A 31 -17.26 -2.17 6.17
N TYR A 32 -18.51 -1.76 6.39
CA TYR A 32 -19.69 -2.61 6.23
C TYR A 32 -20.55 -2.09 5.09
N GLN A 33 -20.53 -2.80 3.96
CA GLN A 33 -21.25 -2.44 2.75
C GLN A 33 -22.00 -3.66 2.20
N GLN A 34 -23.22 -3.46 1.73
CA GLN A 34 -24.06 -4.52 1.12
C GLN A 34 -24.25 -5.78 2.00
N GLY A 35 -24.18 -5.64 3.32
CA GLY A 35 -24.31 -6.78 4.24
C GLY A 35 -23.00 -7.51 4.53
N GLU A 36 -21.87 -7.06 3.95
CA GLU A 36 -20.58 -7.71 4.08
C GLU A 36 -19.52 -6.76 4.65
N VAL A 37 -18.58 -7.35 5.40
CA VAL A 37 -17.39 -6.63 5.86
C VAL A 37 -16.38 -6.59 4.72
N GLN A 38 -16.10 -5.38 4.24
CA GLN A 38 -15.06 -5.10 3.26
C GLN A 38 -13.69 -5.24 3.93
N ALA A 39 -13.08 -6.41 3.81
CA ALA A 39 -11.71 -6.68 4.26
C ALA A 39 -10.67 -5.88 3.46
N ASP A 40 -9.45 -5.82 3.97
CA ASP A 40 -8.34 -5.18 3.25
C ASP A 40 -8.07 -5.93 1.94
N LYS A 41 -8.20 -5.20 0.82
CA LYS A 41 -7.99 -5.74 -0.53
C LYS A 41 -6.55 -5.59 -1.01
N ARG A 42 -5.65 -4.92 -0.28
CA ARG A 42 -4.23 -4.76 -0.66
C ARG A 42 -3.50 -6.08 -0.93
N PRO A 43 -3.72 -7.17 -0.14
CA PRO A 43 -3.04 -8.45 -0.39
C PRO A 43 -3.54 -9.17 -1.65
N ILE A 44 -4.83 -9.02 -1.97
CA ILE A 44 -5.48 -9.68 -3.12
C ILE A 44 -5.51 -8.80 -4.38
N CYS A 45 -5.01 -7.56 -4.28
CA CYS A 45 -5.00 -6.63 -5.39
C CYS A 45 -4.02 -7.12 -6.47
N LEU A 46 -4.50 -7.25 -7.70
CA LEU A 46 -3.64 -7.49 -8.85
C LEU A 46 -2.68 -6.31 -9.01
N ARG A 47 -1.37 -6.60 -8.96
CA ARG A 47 -0.31 -5.62 -9.17
C ARG A 47 0.26 -5.83 -10.57
N PRO A 48 -0.30 -5.19 -11.61
CA PRO A 48 0.25 -5.30 -12.95
C PRO A 48 1.67 -4.75 -12.97
N GLU A 49 2.47 -5.19 -13.94
CA GLU A 49 3.81 -4.65 -14.11
C GLU A 49 3.73 -3.15 -14.43
N PRO A 50 4.54 -2.30 -13.77
CA PRO A 50 4.54 -0.89 -14.07
C PRO A 50 5.09 -0.65 -15.48
N ALA A 51 4.54 0.33 -16.19
CA ALA A 51 4.98 0.67 -17.56
C ALA A 51 6.47 1.00 -17.65
N ASN A 52 7.05 1.54 -16.57
CA ASN A 52 8.46 1.91 -16.48
C ASN A 52 9.31 0.83 -15.80
N LYS A 53 8.88 -0.44 -15.84
CA LYS A 53 9.67 -1.54 -15.29
C LYS A 53 10.94 -1.70 -16.14
N LEU A 54 12.10 -1.52 -15.49
CA LEU A 54 13.39 -1.76 -16.15
C LEU A 54 13.46 -3.18 -16.69
N SER A 55 13.85 -3.29 -17.97
CA SER A 55 14.17 -4.55 -18.63
C SER A 55 15.39 -5.20 -17.96
N GLN A 56 15.61 -6.49 -18.24
CA GLN A 56 16.79 -7.17 -17.70
C GLN A 56 18.08 -6.55 -18.23
N GLU A 57 18.11 -6.19 -19.51
CA GLU A 57 19.24 -5.53 -20.16
C GLU A 57 19.56 -4.17 -19.53
N GLU A 58 18.53 -3.36 -19.26
CA GLU A 58 18.69 -2.07 -18.59
C GLU A 58 19.24 -2.24 -17.16
N ARG A 59 18.81 -3.28 -16.44
CA ARG A 59 19.32 -3.59 -15.09
C ARG A 59 20.77 -4.01 -15.13
N ASP A 60 21.14 -4.87 -16.08
CA ASP A 60 22.51 -5.36 -16.21
C ASP A 60 23.46 -4.22 -16.60
N ALA A 61 23.02 -3.32 -17.49
CA ALA A 61 23.75 -2.10 -17.83
C ALA A 61 23.98 -1.18 -16.61
N ILE A 62 22.96 -0.99 -15.76
CA ILE A 62 23.12 -0.21 -14.52
C ILE A 62 24.15 -0.86 -13.59
N ILE A 63 24.11 -2.19 -13.43
CA ILE A 63 25.05 -2.91 -12.57
C ILE A 63 26.47 -2.80 -13.11
N GLU A 64 26.66 -2.95 -14.42
CA GLU A 64 27.97 -2.81 -15.06
C GLU A 64 28.55 -1.42 -14.84
N VAL A 65 27.76 -0.36 -15.04
CA VAL A 65 28.18 1.04 -14.81
C VAL A 65 28.58 1.25 -13.35
N CYS A 66 27.75 0.82 -12.39
CA CYS A 66 28.06 0.95 -10.96
C CYS A 66 29.33 0.18 -10.54
N ASN A 67 29.69 -0.90 -11.24
CA ASN A 67 30.85 -1.73 -10.93
C ASN A 67 32.14 -1.29 -11.65
N ARG A 68 32.13 -0.19 -12.40
CA ARG A 68 33.36 0.35 -13.01
C ARG A 68 34.35 0.77 -11.93
N SER A 69 35.65 0.68 -12.25
CA SER A 69 36.74 1.04 -11.34
C SER A 69 36.65 2.47 -10.80
N GLU A 70 36.08 3.39 -11.59
CA GLU A 70 35.84 4.79 -11.25
C GLU A 70 34.86 4.97 -10.08
N PHE A 71 33.92 4.02 -9.91
CA PHE A 71 32.88 4.06 -8.87
C PHE A 71 33.13 3.06 -7.73
N ALA A 72 34.18 2.24 -7.81
CA ALA A 72 34.44 1.14 -6.88
C ALA A 72 34.55 1.55 -5.40
N SER A 73 34.96 2.79 -5.12
CA SER A 73 35.08 3.34 -3.75
C SER A 73 33.95 4.32 -3.38
N LEU A 74 32.99 4.57 -4.27
CA LEU A 74 31.95 5.58 -4.08
C LEU A 74 30.63 4.95 -3.62
N PRO A 75 29.88 5.59 -2.70
CA PRO A 75 28.55 5.15 -2.33
C PRO A 75 27.52 5.52 -3.42
N PRO A 76 26.37 4.83 -3.49
CA PRO A 76 25.31 5.11 -4.47
C PRO A 76 24.87 6.58 -4.51
N THR A 77 24.88 7.28 -3.37
CA THR A 77 24.53 8.70 -3.25
C THR A 77 25.47 9.62 -4.03
N GLN A 78 26.69 9.18 -4.32
CA GLN A 78 27.67 9.92 -5.14
C GLN A 78 27.68 9.43 -6.59
N ILE A 79 27.51 8.12 -6.82
CA ILE A 79 27.48 7.53 -8.16
C ILE A 79 26.32 8.10 -8.99
N VAL A 80 25.10 8.12 -8.44
CA VAL A 80 23.89 8.51 -9.19
C VAL A 80 23.97 9.96 -9.71
N PRO A 81 24.33 10.98 -8.91
CA PRO A 81 24.52 12.34 -9.42
C PRO A 81 25.60 12.46 -10.49
N THR A 82 26.72 11.74 -10.35
CA THR A 82 27.81 11.78 -11.33
C THR A 82 27.35 11.27 -12.70
N CYS A 83 26.57 10.19 -12.75
CA CYS A 83 26.00 9.66 -14.00
C CYS A 83 24.94 10.56 -14.66
N LEU A 84 24.45 11.61 -13.98
CA LEU A 84 23.47 12.55 -14.52
C LEU A 84 24.11 13.84 -15.07
N ILE A 85 25.39 14.08 -14.76
CA ILE A 85 26.11 15.32 -15.09
C ILE A 85 26.97 15.17 -16.35
N GLU A 86 27.39 13.94 -16.69
CA GLU A 86 27.99 13.58 -17.99
C GLU A 86 26.93 13.38 -19.07
#